data_AF-A0A1U7IBJ1-F1
#
_entry.id   AF-A0A1U7IBJ1-F1
#
_cell.length_a   1.000
_cell.length_b   1.000
_cell.length_c   1.000
_cell.angle_alpha   90.00
_cell.angle_beta   90.00
_cell.angle_gamma   90.00
#
_symmetry.space_group_name_H-M   'P 1'
#
loop_
_entity.id
_entity.type
_entity.pdbx_description
1 polymer ?
#
loop_
_entity_poly.entity_id
_entity_poly.type
_entity_poly.pdbx_seq_one_letter_code
_entity_poly.pdbx_strand_id
1 'polypeptide(L)'
;MMLVTDTSTQWLEISDTVNRQSWQQSQTISIPGNRFQAYLNQVCLETILPWLQEKSGIAPTIDSKNSLSFWEMVNGSAIVLGTTRLIFIPTESMDRNEFRVPQEWIDIPNFIGDYYFAVEVDSDEQCLHIWGYSTHEMLKSEGFYDETDRTYSLNGNQIIQDLTAFWVMQQLSGEETRTAISPLPALTSRQAEFLLQQLGDNLIALPRLEIPFVQWGALLEQNHLLEQLCQRRQSTVNATETTRQITRSTNLSQWWNNVFETGWQAIEDLFGTQPDLAFNFRGSDTTLTQVRRVKQIQLNAELPTLLLVIMLETEADGRMRIWVQILPQPGETYLPANLKLEQLSMTGDVLQSVQAGEMSNYIQLRRFKSLPGTEFRLKVASSDTFISEDFIV
;
A
#
# COMPACT_ATOMS: atom_id res chain seq x y z
N MET A 1 30.58 35.89 18.26
CA MET A 1 29.57 34.89 18.68
C MET A 1 29.28 34.05 17.45
N MET A 2 29.91 32.88 17.38
CA MET A 2 29.85 31.99 16.23
C MET A 2 28.50 31.28 16.33
N LEU A 3 27.54 31.64 15.47
CA LEU A 3 26.34 30.86 15.28
C LEU A 3 26.78 29.57 14.59
N VAL A 4 26.96 28.51 15.38
CA VAL A 4 27.03 27.14 14.88
C VAL A 4 25.60 26.83 14.43
N THR A 5 25.30 27.12 13.16
CA THR A 5 24.13 26.53 12.51
C THR A 5 24.45 25.05 12.34
N ASP A 6 23.72 24.20 13.03
CA ASP A 6 23.76 22.76 12.82
C ASP A 6 23.29 22.49 11.38
N THR A 7 24.25 22.27 10.47
CA THR A 7 24.02 22.10 9.02
C THR A 7 23.73 20.64 8.66
N SER A 8 23.51 19.77 9.64
CA SER A 8 23.36 18.33 9.44
C SER A 8 22.02 17.93 8.83
N THR A 9 21.02 18.82 8.77
CA THR A 9 19.69 18.50 8.23
C THR A 9 19.10 19.65 7.42
N GLN A 10 18.34 19.35 6.36
CA GLN A 10 17.79 20.37 5.46
C GLN A 10 16.26 20.42 5.53
N TRP A 11 15.74 21.56 5.99
CA TRP A 11 14.31 21.90 5.92
C TRP A 11 14.04 22.77 4.70
N LEU A 12 12.94 22.50 4.00
CA LEU A 12 12.49 23.26 2.85
C LEU A 12 11.00 23.56 3.00
N GLU A 13 10.62 24.80 2.66
CA GLU A 13 9.23 25.23 2.69
C GLU A 13 8.50 24.74 1.44
N ILE A 14 7.33 24.14 1.62
CA ILE A 14 6.45 23.73 0.54
C ILE A 14 5.57 24.91 0.19
N SER A 15 5.72 25.45 -1.03
CA SER A 15 4.86 26.57 -1.44
C SER A 15 3.38 26.17 -1.51
N ASP A 16 2.49 27.10 -1.15
CA ASP A 16 1.03 26.95 -1.27
C ASP A 16 0.57 26.53 -2.68
N THR A 17 1.29 26.97 -3.71
CA THR A 17 0.99 26.63 -5.11
C THR A 17 1.31 25.17 -5.36
N VAL A 18 2.51 24.71 -4.98
CA VAL A 18 2.92 23.30 -5.10
C VAL A 18 1.98 22.39 -4.32
N ASN A 19 1.66 22.74 -3.06
CA ASN A 19 0.78 21.95 -2.22
C ASN A 19 -0.61 21.79 -2.87
N ARG A 20 -1.27 22.90 -3.23
CA ARG A 20 -2.62 22.85 -3.83
C ARG A 20 -2.66 22.16 -5.19
N GLN A 21 -1.69 22.44 -6.06
CA GLN A 21 -1.66 21.84 -7.40
C GLN A 21 -1.41 20.34 -7.32
N SER A 22 -0.46 19.90 -6.48
CA SER A 22 -0.18 18.48 -6.27
C SER A 22 -1.40 17.76 -5.70
N TRP A 23 -2.07 18.37 -4.72
CA TRP A 23 -3.30 17.82 -4.16
C TRP A 23 -4.39 17.66 -5.22
N GLN A 24 -4.64 18.70 -6.03
CA GLN A 24 -5.64 18.69 -7.09
C GLN A 24 -5.34 17.61 -8.15
N GLN A 25 -4.08 17.50 -8.58
CA GLN A 25 -3.67 16.56 -9.61
C GLN A 25 -3.79 15.10 -9.14
N SER A 26 -3.44 14.83 -7.88
CA SER A 26 -3.58 13.51 -7.29
C SER A 26 -5.02 12.99 -7.25
N GLN A 27 -6.04 13.87 -7.28
CA GLN A 27 -7.46 13.46 -7.23
C GLN A 27 -7.89 12.59 -8.43
N THR A 28 -7.08 12.54 -9.49
CA THR A 28 -7.29 11.63 -10.62
C THR A 28 -7.12 10.15 -10.24
N ILE A 29 -6.46 9.86 -9.12
CA ILE A 29 -6.23 8.52 -8.61
C ILE A 29 -7.41 8.09 -7.72
N SER A 30 -7.98 6.92 -8.03
CA SER A 30 -9.18 6.42 -7.36
C SER A 30 -8.95 5.98 -5.92
N ILE A 31 -7.83 5.31 -5.64
CA ILE A 31 -7.55 4.71 -4.33
C ILE A 31 -6.93 5.76 -3.39
N PRO A 32 -7.53 6.04 -2.22
CA PRO A 32 -7.06 7.11 -1.32
C PRO A 32 -5.60 7.00 -0.89
N GLY A 33 -5.13 5.80 -0.51
CA GLY A 33 -3.73 5.58 -0.13
C GLY A 33 -2.75 5.90 -1.26
N ASN A 34 -3.04 5.40 -2.47
CA ASN A 34 -2.20 5.64 -3.64
C ASN A 34 -2.24 7.11 -4.09
N ARG A 35 -3.40 7.76 -3.94
CA ARG A 35 -3.56 9.21 -4.16
C ARG A 35 -2.62 9.99 -3.24
N PHE A 36 -2.62 9.65 -1.96
CA PHE A 36 -1.77 10.32 -0.99
C PHE A 36 -0.27 10.08 -1.27
N GLN A 37 0.12 8.85 -1.61
CA GLN A 37 1.49 8.55 -2.04
C GLN A 37 1.90 9.39 -3.26
N ALA A 38 1.06 9.48 -4.28
CA ALA A 38 1.33 10.29 -5.46
C ALA A 38 1.42 11.78 -5.14
N TYR A 39 0.57 12.28 -4.25
CA TYR A 39 0.64 13.63 -3.72
C TYR A 39 1.99 13.91 -3.02
N LEU A 40 2.41 13.05 -2.10
CA LEU A 40 3.67 13.21 -1.37
C LEU A 40 4.87 13.22 -2.33
N ASN A 41 4.89 12.31 -3.31
CA ASN A 41 5.94 12.27 -4.33
C ASN A 41 5.98 13.54 -5.17
N GLN A 42 4.82 14.04 -5.59
CA GLN A 42 4.75 15.25 -6.37
C GLN A 42 5.22 16.48 -5.59
N VAL A 43 4.74 16.65 -4.35
CA VAL A 43 5.14 17.76 -3.48
C VAL A 43 6.64 17.72 -3.21
N CYS A 44 7.16 16.52 -2.91
CA CYS A 44 8.57 16.29 -2.68
C CYS A 44 9.40 16.69 -3.91
N LEU A 45 9.04 16.17 -5.10
CA LEU A 45 9.74 16.46 -6.35
C LEU A 45 9.76 17.97 -6.65
N GLU A 46 8.59 18.60 -6.69
CA GLU A 46 8.44 20.01 -7.06
C GLU A 46 9.16 20.95 -6.08
N THR A 47 9.28 20.57 -4.81
CA THR A 47 9.98 21.39 -3.81
C THR A 47 11.49 21.16 -3.81
N ILE A 48 11.95 19.95 -4.12
CA ILE A 48 13.38 19.59 -4.17
C ILE A 48 14.07 20.10 -5.43
N LEU A 49 13.38 20.20 -6.57
CA LEU A 49 13.97 20.62 -7.84
C LEU A 49 14.63 22.01 -7.76
N PRO A 50 13.96 23.08 -7.28
CA PRO A 50 14.60 24.39 -7.11
C PRO A 50 15.78 24.35 -6.14
N TRP A 51 15.65 23.61 -5.03
CA TRP A 51 16.71 23.49 -4.03
C TRP A 51 17.96 22.81 -4.59
N LEU A 52 17.82 21.71 -5.33
CA LEU A 52 18.95 21.04 -5.99
C LEU A 52 19.64 21.97 -7.00
N GLN A 53 18.86 22.70 -7.79
CA GLN A 53 19.40 23.65 -8.76
C GLN A 53 20.18 24.78 -8.08
N GLU A 54 19.65 25.33 -6.99
CA GLU A 54 20.31 26.38 -6.21
C GLU A 54 21.63 25.91 -5.61
N LYS A 55 21.64 24.71 -4.99
CA LYS A 55 22.82 24.19 -4.29
C LYS A 55 23.93 23.71 -5.22
N SER A 56 23.55 23.05 -6.32
CA SER A 56 24.52 22.45 -7.25
C SER A 56 24.96 23.38 -8.38
N GLY A 57 24.14 24.38 -8.72
CA GLY A 57 24.31 25.17 -9.94
C GLY A 57 24.05 24.41 -11.24
N ILE A 58 23.64 23.13 -11.16
CA ILE A 58 23.33 22.25 -12.29
C ILE A 58 21.81 22.12 -12.39
N ALA A 59 21.27 22.22 -13.60
CA ALA A 59 19.85 21.98 -13.83
C ALA A 59 19.53 20.48 -13.61
N PRO A 60 18.68 20.12 -12.63
CA PRO A 60 18.28 18.73 -12.43
C PRO A 60 17.44 18.22 -13.61
N THR A 61 17.71 17.01 -14.06
CA THR A 61 16.93 16.32 -15.10
C THR A 61 15.97 15.33 -14.44
N ILE A 62 14.67 15.48 -14.70
CA ILE A 62 13.63 14.62 -14.14
C ILE A 62 13.55 13.31 -14.94
N ASP A 63 13.49 12.16 -14.27
CA ASP A 63 13.23 10.90 -14.96
C ASP A 63 11.81 10.91 -15.54
N SER A 64 11.66 10.48 -16.79
CA SER A 64 10.37 10.46 -17.49
C SER A 64 9.30 9.59 -16.82
N LYS A 65 9.70 8.69 -15.91
CA LYS A 65 8.78 7.85 -15.14
C LYS A 65 8.06 8.62 -14.04
N ASN A 66 8.65 9.69 -13.52
CA ASN A 66 8.08 10.50 -12.45
C ASN A 66 6.74 11.07 -12.92
N SER A 67 5.65 10.45 -12.49
CA SER A 67 4.30 10.72 -12.95
C SER A 67 3.32 10.21 -11.91
N LEU A 68 2.11 10.77 -11.88
CA LEU A 68 1.06 10.38 -10.93
C LEU A 68 0.74 8.89 -10.98
N SER A 69 0.65 8.30 -12.18
CA SER A 69 0.37 6.87 -12.35
C SER A 69 1.52 5.99 -11.89
N PHE A 70 2.76 6.42 -12.07
CA PHE A 70 3.90 5.67 -11.53
C PHE A 70 3.92 5.74 -10.00
N TRP A 71 3.71 6.93 -9.43
CA TRP A 71 3.66 7.13 -7.98
C TRP A 71 2.44 6.52 -7.31
N GLU A 72 1.39 6.18 -8.07
CA GLU A 72 0.31 5.33 -7.59
C GLU A 72 0.82 3.93 -7.20
N MET A 73 1.86 3.43 -7.86
CA MET A 73 2.34 2.06 -7.74
C MET A 73 3.65 1.94 -6.95
N VAL A 74 4.54 2.94 -7.06
CA VAL A 74 5.88 2.92 -6.48
C VAL A 74 6.16 4.26 -5.81
N ASN A 75 6.42 4.24 -4.51
CA ASN A 75 6.87 5.44 -3.79
C ASN A 75 8.29 5.80 -4.24
N GLY A 76 8.55 7.08 -4.52
CA GLY A 76 9.86 7.61 -4.82
C GLY A 76 9.93 8.34 -6.16
N SER A 77 10.91 9.24 -6.27
CA SER A 77 11.17 10.01 -7.49
C SER A 77 12.65 10.00 -7.85
N ALA A 78 12.95 9.82 -9.14
CA ALA A 78 14.32 9.84 -9.64
C ALA A 78 14.67 11.18 -10.29
N ILE A 79 15.80 11.74 -9.90
CA ILE A 79 16.36 13.00 -10.44
C ILE A 79 17.81 12.75 -10.82
N VAL A 80 18.21 13.14 -12.03
CA VAL A 80 19.60 13.08 -12.47
C VAL A 80 20.25 14.45 -12.31
N LEU A 81 21.33 14.50 -11.55
CA LEU A 81 22.13 15.70 -11.30
C LEU A 81 23.53 15.51 -11.90
N GLY A 82 23.74 16.06 -13.10
CA GLY A 82 24.96 15.81 -13.87
C GLY A 82 25.03 14.35 -14.33
N THR A 83 25.88 13.55 -13.69
CA THR A 83 26.01 12.10 -13.96
C THR A 83 25.43 11.23 -12.84
N THR A 84 25.05 11.85 -11.72
CA THR A 84 24.59 11.17 -10.52
C THR A 84 23.08 11.05 -10.52
N ARG A 85 22.54 9.86 -10.29
CA ARG A 85 21.11 9.60 -10.18
C ARG A 85 20.71 9.55 -8.71
N LEU A 86 19.84 10.47 -8.31
CA LEU A 86 19.35 10.64 -6.95
C LEU A 86 17.91 10.12 -6.87
N ILE A 87 17.59 9.33 -5.85
CA ILE A 87 16.25 8.83 -5.57
C ILE A 87 15.76 9.48 -4.29
N PHE A 88 14.60 10.10 -4.31
CA PHE A 88 13.98 10.72 -3.13
C PHE A 88 12.77 9.90 -2.72
N ILE A 89 12.72 9.45 -1.47
CA ILE A 89 11.61 8.66 -0.92
C ILE A 89 10.90 9.49 0.16
N PRO A 90 9.74 10.08 -0.15
CA PRO A 90 8.95 10.82 0.83
C PRO A 90 8.12 9.90 1.71
N THR A 91 7.94 10.31 2.96
CA THR A 91 7.03 9.72 3.94
C THR A 91 6.37 10.82 4.77
N GLU A 92 5.16 10.56 5.26
CA GLU A 92 4.51 11.39 6.28
C GLU A 92 4.98 10.99 7.69
N SER A 93 5.53 9.78 7.86
CA SER A 93 5.97 9.33 9.18
C SER A 93 7.14 10.16 9.69
N MET A 94 6.97 10.75 10.88
CA MET A 94 8.00 11.53 11.57
C MET A 94 8.91 10.65 12.44
N ASP A 95 8.71 9.33 12.44
CA ASP A 95 9.55 8.40 13.19
C ASP A 95 10.80 8.06 12.38
N ARG A 96 11.87 8.86 12.58
CA ARG A 96 13.22 8.71 11.95
C ARG A 96 13.97 7.45 12.41
N ASN A 97 13.24 6.41 12.78
CA ASN A 97 13.78 5.15 13.27
C ASN A 97 14.33 4.31 12.13
N GLU A 98 13.71 4.39 10.94
CA GLU A 98 14.03 3.53 9.81
C GLU A 98 13.80 4.27 8.49
N PHE A 99 14.75 4.14 7.57
CA PHE A 99 14.64 4.58 6.19
C PHE A 99 14.27 3.39 5.31
N ARG A 100 13.08 3.42 4.71
CA ARG A 100 12.56 2.35 3.84
C ARG A 100 12.59 2.76 2.37
N VAL A 101 13.13 1.90 1.52
CA VAL A 101 13.24 2.09 0.08
C VAL A 101 12.55 0.93 -0.66
N PRO A 102 11.59 1.22 -1.55
CA PRO A 102 10.96 0.19 -2.38
C PRO A 102 11.95 -0.62 -3.22
N GLN A 103 11.74 -1.94 -3.27
CA GLN A 103 12.60 -2.88 -4.00
C GLN A 103 12.82 -2.49 -5.48
N GLU A 104 11.87 -1.80 -6.12
CA GLU A 104 11.97 -1.35 -7.51
C GLU A 104 13.16 -0.42 -7.75
N TRP A 105 13.51 0.41 -6.77
CA TRP A 105 14.65 1.32 -6.89
C TRP A 105 16.00 0.63 -6.67
N ILE A 106 15.99 -0.61 -6.16
CA ILE A 106 17.17 -1.35 -5.76
C ILE A 106 17.47 -2.51 -6.70
N ASP A 107 16.45 -3.30 -7.05
CA ASP A 107 16.63 -4.56 -7.77
C ASP A 107 16.16 -4.48 -9.25
N ILE A 108 15.79 -3.31 -9.77
CA ILE A 108 15.53 -3.10 -11.22
C ILE A 108 16.73 -2.36 -11.84
N PRO A 109 17.51 -2.98 -12.75
CA PRO A 109 18.77 -2.42 -13.26
C PRO A 109 18.69 -0.99 -13.78
N ASN A 110 17.64 -0.66 -14.53
CA ASN A 110 17.46 0.69 -15.10
C ASN A 110 16.90 1.73 -14.12
N PHE A 111 16.58 1.34 -12.87
CA PHE A 111 16.00 2.24 -11.87
C PHE A 111 17.03 2.66 -10.81
N ILE A 112 18.06 1.83 -10.59
CA ILE A 112 19.11 2.02 -9.57
C ILE A 112 19.62 3.46 -9.54
N GLY A 113 19.49 4.10 -8.39
CA GLY A 113 20.16 5.35 -8.06
C GLY A 113 21.55 5.13 -7.45
N ASP A 114 22.35 6.20 -7.47
CA ASP A 114 23.60 6.31 -6.72
C ASP A 114 23.33 6.64 -5.25
N TYR A 115 22.41 7.57 -5.00
CA TYR A 115 22.07 8.06 -3.68
C TYR A 115 20.55 8.05 -3.46
N TYR A 116 20.14 7.72 -2.25
CA TYR A 116 18.75 7.56 -1.82
C TYR A 116 18.51 8.46 -0.63
N PHE A 117 17.61 9.41 -0.76
CA PHE A 117 17.33 10.43 0.25
C PHE A 117 16.05 10.10 0.99
N ALA A 118 16.14 10.13 2.32
CA ALA A 118 15.02 9.99 3.21
C ALA A 118 14.38 11.36 3.42
N VAL A 119 13.10 11.49 3.06
CA VAL A 119 12.38 12.77 3.09
C VAL A 119 11.12 12.63 3.93
N GLU A 120 11.01 13.45 4.96
CA GLU A 120 9.75 13.66 5.68
C GLU A 120 8.99 14.81 5.01
N VAL A 121 7.69 14.64 4.83
CA VAL A 121 6.82 15.67 4.29
C VAL A 121 5.70 15.91 5.28
N ASP A 122 5.64 17.12 5.82
CA ASP A 122 4.53 17.58 6.64
C ASP A 122 3.66 18.51 5.78
N SER A 123 2.52 17.99 5.34
CA SER A 123 1.58 18.75 4.51
C SER A 123 0.81 19.82 5.28
N ASP A 124 0.67 19.66 6.60
CA ASP A 124 -0.07 20.57 7.47
C ASP A 124 0.80 21.76 7.87
N GLU A 125 2.05 21.51 8.25
CA GLU A 125 3.06 22.54 8.50
C GLU A 125 3.73 23.06 7.21
N GLN A 126 3.36 22.50 6.06
CA GLN A 126 3.85 22.87 4.73
C GLN A 126 5.38 22.89 4.64
N CYS A 127 6.03 21.87 5.19
CA CYS A 127 7.47 21.75 5.10
C CYS A 127 7.90 20.33 4.73
N LEU A 128 9.06 20.21 4.10
CA LEU A 128 9.75 18.95 3.98
C LEU A 128 11.11 18.99 4.66
N HIS A 129 11.55 17.81 5.08
CA HIS A 129 12.79 17.64 5.79
C HIS A 129 13.57 16.47 5.21
N ILE A 130 14.75 16.76 4.68
CA ILE A 130 15.72 15.75 4.24
C ILE A 130 16.59 15.44 5.44
N TRP A 131 16.34 14.29 6.05
CA TRP A 131 16.94 13.91 7.33
C TRP A 131 18.14 12.97 7.19
N GLY A 132 18.40 12.47 5.98
CA GLY A 132 19.63 11.78 5.63
C GLY A 132 19.55 11.09 4.28
N TYR A 133 20.63 10.39 3.94
CA TYR A 133 20.75 9.65 2.69
C TYR A 133 21.58 8.38 2.84
N SER A 134 21.49 7.51 1.86
CA SER A 134 22.25 6.27 1.74
C SER A 134 22.72 6.08 0.30
N THR A 135 23.64 5.14 0.08
CA THR A 135 23.98 4.63 -1.26
C THR A 135 23.21 3.34 -1.56
N HIS A 136 23.22 2.91 -2.83
CA HIS A 136 22.70 1.60 -3.20
C HIS A 136 23.51 0.47 -2.54
N GLU A 137 24.83 0.62 -2.46
CA GLU A 137 25.70 -0.34 -1.79
C GLU A 137 25.27 -0.58 -0.34
N MET A 138 25.13 0.49 0.46
CA MET A 138 24.70 0.41 1.86
C MET A 138 23.34 -0.29 2.01
N LEU A 139 22.37 0.01 1.13
CA LEU A 139 21.06 -0.64 1.15
C LEU A 139 21.15 -2.15 0.86
N LYS A 140 22.08 -2.59 0.00
CA LYS A 140 22.29 -4.02 -0.32
C LYS A 140 23.14 -4.75 0.72
N SER A 141 24.12 -4.10 1.33
CA SER A 141 25.10 -4.73 2.22
C SER A 141 24.69 -4.70 3.69
N GLU A 142 24.06 -3.61 4.13
CA GLU A 142 23.70 -3.35 5.52
C GLU A 142 22.18 -3.30 5.76
N GLY A 143 21.39 -3.13 4.69
CA GLY A 143 19.94 -3.05 4.77
C GLY A 143 19.26 -4.38 5.08
N PHE A 144 18.15 -4.31 5.80
CA PHE A 144 17.23 -5.43 5.99
C PHE A 144 16.18 -5.44 4.88
N TYR A 145 15.98 -6.59 4.24
CA TYR A 145 14.92 -6.74 3.24
C TYR A 145 13.67 -7.34 3.88
N ASP A 146 12.57 -6.61 3.82
CA ASP A 146 11.24 -7.08 4.21
C ASP A 146 10.49 -7.61 2.98
N GLU A 147 10.24 -8.91 2.96
CA GLU A 147 9.54 -9.57 1.86
C GLU A 147 8.04 -9.26 1.81
N THR A 148 7.45 -8.81 2.93
CA THR A 148 5.99 -8.61 3.05
C THR A 148 5.52 -7.38 2.29
N ASP A 149 6.28 -6.29 2.37
CA ASP A 149 6.02 -5.03 1.66
C ASP A 149 7.01 -4.75 0.51
N ARG A 150 8.04 -5.61 0.38
CA ARG A 150 9.11 -5.51 -0.61
C ARG A 150 9.87 -4.20 -0.49
N THR A 151 10.41 -3.95 0.70
CA THR A 151 11.24 -2.78 0.98
C THR A 151 12.60 -3.20 1.55
N TYR A 152 13.62 -2.43 1.22
CA TYR A 152 14.91 -2.45 1.92
C TYR A 152 14.87 -1.37 2.99
N SER A 153 15.38 -1.68 4.17
CA SER A 153 15.35 -0.75 5.28
C SER A 153 16.70 -0.62 5.97
N LEU A 154 17.03 0.60 6.37
CA LEU A 154 18.19 0.92 7.19
C LEU A 154 17.70 1.61 8.46
N ASN A 155 18.29 1.31 9.61
CA ASN A 155 18.02 2.09 10.81
C ASN A 155 18.44 3.55 10.57
N GLY A 156 17.73 4.50 11.18
CA GLY A 156 18.03 5.93 11.02
C GLY A 156 19.42 6.33 11.53
N ASN A 157 20.07 5.50 12.34
CA ASN A 157 21.47 5.67 12.74
C ASN A 157 22.50 5.11 11.76
N GLN A 158 22.07 4.30 10.77
CA GLN A 158 22.94 3.74 9.72
C GLN A 158 23.00 4.64 8.49
N ILE A 159 22.02 5.53 8.29
CA ILE A 159 22.05 6.46 7.16
C ILE A 159 22.96 7.66 7.44
N ILE A 160 23.46 8.27 6.38
CA ILE A 160 24.33 9.44 6.47
C ILE A 160 23.45 10.68 6.62
N GLN A 161 23.51 11.31 7.80
CA GLN A 161 22.70 12.50 8.09
C GLN A 161 23.33 13.78 7.50
N ASP A 162 24.66 13.91 7.54
CA ASP A 162 25.35 15.11 7.04
C ASP A 162 25.27 15.26 5.51
N LEU A 163 24.29 16.05 5.06
CA LEU A 163 24.10 16.39 3.65
C LEU A 163 25.28 17.18 3.06
N THR A 164 26.14 17.80 3.88
CA THR A 164 27.35 18.47 3.38
C THR A 164 28.32 17.45 2.80
N ALA A 165 28.41 16.27 3.41
CA ALA A 165 29.24 15.18 2.92
C ALA A 165 28.83 14.79 1.50
N PHE A 166 27.52 14.71 1.21
CA PHE A 166 27.03 14.40 -0.14
C PHE A 166 27.59 15.37 -1.20
N TRP A 167 27.55 16.68 -0.93
CA TRP A 167 28.07 17.69 -1.86
C TRP A 167 29.58 17.60 -2.08
N VAL A 168 30.33 17.23 -1.03
CA VAL A 168 31.77 16.97 -1.14
C VAL A 168 32.02 15.73 -1.99
N MET A 169 31.27 14.63 -1.75
CA MET A 169 31.40 13.39 -2.52
C MET A 169 31.05 13.60 -3.99
N GLN A 170 30.10 14.49 -4.30
CA GLN A 170 29.77 14.81 -5.69
C GLN A 170 30.94 15.44 -6.46
N GLN A 171 31.88 16.12 -5.77
CA GLN A 171 33.07 16.71 -6.37
C GLN A 171 34.23 15.70 -6.48
N LEU A 172 34.25 14.69 -5.61
CA LEU A 172 35.26 13.63 -5.58
C LEU A 172 34.80 12.50 -6.50
N SER A 173 35.24 12.53 -7.76
CA SER A 173 34.93 11.45 -8.70
C SER A 173 35.55 10.12 -8.23
N GLY A 174 34.76 9.05 -8.10
CA GLY A 174 35.29 7.68 -8.06
C GLY A 174 34.83 6.72 -6.96
N GLU A 175 33.85 7.05 -6.12
CA GLU A 175 33.29 6.05 -5.20
C GLU A 175 32.26 5.14 -5.86
N GLU A 176 32.37 3.83 -5.60
CA GLU A 176 31.38 2.84 -6.02
C GLU A 176 30.15 2.93 -5.11
N THR A 177 29.14 3.70 -5.53
CA THR A 177 27.88 3.86 -4.79
C THR A 177 26.90 2.71 -5.03
N ARG A 178 27.19 1.81 -5.97
CA ARG A 178 26.30 0.75 -6.45
C ARG A 178 26.93 -0.62 -6.31
N THR A 179 26.10 -1.63 -6.10
CA THR A 179 26.48 -3.04 -6.08
C THR A 179 25.88 -3.74 -7.30
N ALA A 180 26.60 -4.71 -7.84
CA ALA A 180 26.07 -5.53 -8.93
C ALA A 180 24.82 -6.31 -8.49
N ILE A 181 23.76 -6.25 -9.31
CA ILE A 181 22.54 -7.03 -9.11
C ILE A 181 22.34 -8.00 -10.28
N SER A 182 21.51 -9.02 -10.06
CA SER A 182 21.16 -9.97 -11.11
C SER A 182 20.22 -9.31 -12.14
N PRO A 183 20.42 -9.52 -13.45
CA PRO A 183 19.51 -9.01 -14.46
C PRO A 183 18.15 -9.71 -14.37
N LEU A 184 17.09 -8.99 -14.73
CA LEU A 184 15.74 -9.52 -14.76
C LEU A 184 15.49 -10.31 -16.06
N PRO A 185 14.67 -11.37 -16.02
CA PRO A 185 14.35 -12.14 -17.22
C PRO A 185 13.45 -11.33 -18.15
N ALA A 186 13.68 -11.44 -19.46
CA ALA A 186 12.81 -10.83 -20.45
C ALA A 186 11.41 -11.47 -20.42
N LEU A 187 10.37 -10.63 -20.40
CA LEU A 187 8.99 -11.09 -20.54
C LEU A 187 8.68 -11.42 -21.99
N THR A 188 8.03 -12.55 -22.23
CA THR A 188 7.43 -12.81 -23.56
C THR A 188 6.22 -11.90 -23.79
N SER A 189 5.91 -11.57 -25.04
CA SER A 189 4.76 -10.71 -25.36
C SER A 189 3.44 -11.20 -24.76
N ARG A 190 3.24 -12.53 -24.73
CA ARG A 190 2.05 -13.15 -24.12
C ARG A 190 1.99 -12.97 -22.61
N GLN A 191 3.13 -13.13 -21.91
CA GLN A 191 3.20 -12.90 -20.47
C GLN A 191 2.99 -11.43 -20.15
N ALA A 192 3.64 -10.53 -20.89
CA ALA A 192 3.47 -9.08 -20.71
C ALA A 192 2.01 -8.65 -20.88
N GLU A 193 1.32 -9.12 -21.93
CA GLU A 193 -0.09 -8.79 -22.16
C GLU A 193 -1.01 -9.29 -21.04
N PHE A 194 -0.77 -10.52 -20.56
CA PHE A 194 -1.51 -11.09 -19.44
C PHE A 194 -1.32 -10.27 -18.15
N LEU A 195 -0.07 -9.92 -17.80
CA LEU A 195 0.24 -9.11 -16.62
C LEU A 195 -0.37 -7.72 -16.71
N LEU A 196 -0.30 -7.07 -17.89
CA LEU A 196 -0.95 -5.76 -18.12
C LEU A 196 -2.48 -5.84 -18.02
N GLN A 197 -3.09 -6.97 -18.34
CA GLN A 197 -4.53 -7.15 -18.17
C GLN A 197 -4.89 -7.35 -16.69
N GLN A 198 -4.12 -8.15 -15.96
CA GLN A 198 -4.36 -8.40 -14.54
C GLN A 198 -4.13 -7.16 -13.68
N LEU A 199 -3.03 -6.44 -13.90
CA LEU A 199 -2.62 -5.30 -13.07
C LEU A 199 -3.18 -3.95 -13.54
N GLY A 200 -3.83 -3.93 -14.70
CA GLY A 200 -4.41 -2.71 -15.28
C GLY A 200 -5.66 -2.21 -14.57
N ASP A 201 -6.28 -3.04 -13.71
CA ASP A 201 -7.43 -2.66 -12.90
C ASP A 201 -7.02 -1.64 -11.82
N ASN A 202 -7.57 -0.43 -11.90
CA ASN A 202 -7.29 0.66 -10.97
C ASN A 202 -7.91 0.47 -9.58
N LEU A 203 -8.69 -0.60 -9.39
CA LEU A 203 -9.22 -1.02 -8.09
C LEU A 203 -8.22 -1.87 -7.30
N ILE A 204 -7.15 -2.35 -7.93
CA ILE A 204 -6.05 -3.04 -7.25
C ILE A 204 -5.21 -1.99 -6.52
N ALA A 205 -5.23 -2.01 -5.19
CA ALA A 205 -4.50 -1.06 -4.35
C ALA A 205 -2.99 -1.21 -4.45
N LEU A 206 -2.46 -2.43 -4.44
CA LEU A 206 -1.03 -2.69 -4.37
C LEU A 206 -0.58 -3.62 -5.50
N PRO A 207 -0.59 -3.16 -6.77
CA PRO A 207 -0.23 -4.00 -7.92
C PRO A 207 1.17 -4.62 -7.80
N ARG A 208 2.08 -3.92 -7.09
CA ARG A 208 3.43 -4.40 -6.77
C ARG A 208 3.46 -5.70 -5.95
N LEU A 209 2.39 -6.06 -5.23
CA LEU A 209 2.32 -7.24 -4.35
C LEU A 209 1.48 -8.39 -4.92
N GLU A 210 0.73 -8.17 -5.99
CA GLU A 210 -0.16 -9.18 -6.60
C GLU A 210 0.59 -10.31 -7.32
N ILE A 211 1.82 -10.05 -7.77
CA ILE A 211 2.65 -10.99 -8.54
C ILE A 211 4.08 -11.07 -7.98
N PRO A 212 4.86 -12.13 -8.24
CA PRO A 212 6.26 -12.21 -7.82
C PRO A 212 7.11 -11.05 -8.33
N PHE A 213 8.06 -10.56 -7.51
CA PHE A 213 8.87 -9.38 -7.84
C PHE A 213 9.59 -9.50 -9.18
N VAL A 214 10.12 -10.69 -9.52
CA VAL A 214 10.83 -10.91 -10.79
C VAL A 214 9.95 -10.56 -12.00
N GLN A 215 8.65 -10.88 -11.95
CA GLN A 215 7.71 -10.55 -13.03
C GLN A 215 7.34 -9.07 -13.01
N TRP A 216 7.14 -8.51 -11.81
CA TRP A 216 6.86 -7.08 -11.63
C TRP A 216 8.01 -6.19 -12.10
N GLY A 217 9.23 -6.45 -11.63
CA GLY A 217 10.43 -5.74 -12.04
C GLY A 217 10.66 -5.83 -13.55
N ALA A 218 10.52 -7.02 -14.14
CA ALA A 218 10.71 -7.21 -15.59
C ALA A 218 9.65 -6.48 -16.43
N LEU A 219 8.45 -6.26 -15.87
CA LEU A 219 7.39 -5.45 -16.48
C LEU A 219 7.78 -3.96 -16.43
N LEU A 220 8.22 -3.47 -15.28
CA LEU A 220 8.57 -2.05 -15.07
C LEU A 220 9.86 -1.63 -15.78
N GLU A 221 10.84 -2.54 -15.92
CA GLU A 221 12.11 -2.26 -16.59
C GLU A 221 11.92 -1.88 -18.06
N GLN A 222 10.86 -2.40 -18.69
CA GLN A 222 10.49 -2.10 -20.06
C GLN A 222 9.58 -0.87 -20.11
N ASN A 223 10.15 0.31 -20.39
CA ASN A 223 9.43 1.60 -20.40
C ASN A 223 8.08 1.55 -21.14
N HIS A 224 8.00 0.89 -22.30
CA HIS A 224 6.75 0.78 -23.06
C HIS A 224 5.65 -0.03 -22.34
N LEU A 225 6.01 -1.04 -21.55
CA LEU A 225 5.06 -1.80 -20.74
C LEU A 225 4.63 -0.99 -19.51
N LEU A 226 5.56 -0.30 -18.86
CA LEU A 226 5.24 0.65 -17.78
C LEU A 226 4.25 1.72 -18.26
N GLU A 227 4.50 2.35 -19.41
CA GLU A 227 3.59 3.34 -20.00
C GLU A 227 2.20 2.75 -20.30
N GLN A 228 2.14 1.53 -20.84
CA GLN A 228 0.87 0.84 -21.07
C GLN A 228 0.12 0.53 -19.76
N LEU A 229 0.83 0.10 -18.72
CA LEU A 229 0.24 -0.17 -17.41
C LEU A 229 -0.35 1.12 -16.83
N CYS A 230 0.45 2.19 -16.80
CA CYS A 230 0.03 3.51 -16.37
C CYS A 230 -1.21 3.99 -17.12
N GLN A 231 -1.22 3.85 -18.45
CA GLN A 231 -2.35 4.25 -19.28
C GLN A 231 -3.60 3.42 -18.99
N ARG A 232 -3.50 2.10 -18.79
CA ARG A 232 -4.65 1.24 -18.45
C ARG A 232 -5.26 1.62 -17.12
N ARG A 233 -4.42 1.86 -16.10
CA ARG A 233 -4.87 2.26 -14.76
C ARG A 233 -5.53 3.64 -14.77
N GLN A 234 -5.06 4.58 -15.58
CA GLN A 234 -5.68 5.89 -15.77
C GLN A 234 -6.95 5.86 -16.64
N SER A 235 -7.00 5.03 -17.68
CA SER A 235 -8.11 5.03 -18.66
C SER A 235 -9.41 4.49 -18.09
N THR A 236 -9.34 3.68 -17.03
CA THR A 236 -10.51 3.23 -16.26
C THR A 236 -11.21 4.40 -15.55
N VAL A 237 -10.55 5.56 -15.41
CA VAL A 237 -11.13 6.78 -14.82
C VAL A 237 -12.04 7.54 -15.80
N ASN A 238 -11.88 7.38 -17.12
CA ASN A 238 -12.55 8.20 -18.14
C ASN A 238 -13.84 7.60 -18.73
N ALA A 239 -14.29 6.43 -18.27
CA ALA A 239 -15.55 5.81 -18.73
C ALA A 239 -16.78 6.15 -17.85
N THR A 240 -16.63 6.91 -16.76
CA THR A 240 -17.69 7.04 -15.75
C THR A 240 -17.74 8.42 -15.09
N GLU A 241 -18.04 9.47 -15.85
CA GLU A 241 -18.61 10.71 -15.27
C GLU A 241 -20.15 10.67 -15.14
N THR A 242 -20.81 9.58 -15.56
CA THR A 242 -22.28 9.41 -15.41
C THR A 242 -22.68 8.14 -14.65
N THR A 243 -21.73 7.40 -14.06
CA THR A 243 -22.04 6.28 -13.14
C THR A 243 -21.11 6.33 -11.94
N ARG A 244 -21.34 7.31 -11.06
CA ARG A 244 -20.81 7.30 -9.69
C ARG A 244 -21.39 6.08 -8.96
N GLN A 245 -20.67 4.96 -8.93
CA GLN A 245 -20.85 3.89 -7.94
C GLN A 245 -19.62 2.97 -7.89
N ILE A 246 -18.79 3.17 -6.84
CA ILE A 246 -18.23 2.12 -5.98
C ILE A 246 -17.10 1.23 -6.56
N THR A 247 -15.85 1.52 -6.16
CA THR A 247 -14.97 0.44 -5.68
C THR A 247 -15.67 -0.19 -4.48
N ARG A 248 -16.00 -1.48 -4.55
CA ARG A 248 -16.85 -2.24 -3.61
C ARG A 248 -16.28 -2.34 -2.20
N SER A 249 -16.15 -1.22 -1.50
CA SER A 249 -16.15 -1.23 -0.05
C SER A 249 -17.55 -1.62 0.38
N THR A 250 -17.64 -2.74 1.09
CA THR A 250 -18.90 -3.23 1.62
C THR A 250 -19.37 -2.27 2.71
N ASN A 251 -20.48 -1.58 2.49
CA ASN A 251 -20.99 -0.59 3.43
C ASN A 251 -21.86 -1.27 4.50
N LEU A 252 -21.28 -1.45 5.68
CA LEU A 252 -21.92 -2.14 6.79
C LEU A 252 -23.16 -1.38 7.32
N SER A 253 -23.14 -0.05 7.27
CA SER A 253 -24.29 0.79 7.61
C SER A 253 -25.51 0.56 6.70
N GLN A 254 -25.31 0.19 5.42
CA GLN A 254 -26.43 -0.07 4.49
C GLN A 254 -27.15 -1.40 4.78
N TRP A 255 -26.49 -2.33 5.48
CA TRP A 255 -27.05 -3.65 5.73
C TRP A 255 -28.30 -3.63 6.63
N TRP A 256 -28.46 -2.60 7.45
CA TRP A 256 -29.67 -2.34 8.25
C TRP A 256 -30.91 -2.10 7.38
N ASN A 257 -30.71 -1.56 6.17
CA ASN A 257 -31.77 -1.35 5.18
C ASN A 257 -31.93 -2.54 4.23
N ASN A 258 -31.30 -3.68 4.54
CA ASN A 258 -31.26 -4.87 3.69
C ASN A 258 -30.65 -4.61 2.30
N VAL A 259 -29.75 -3.62 2.21
CA VAL A 259 -28.98 -3.29 1.01
C VAL A 259 -27.55 -3.76 1.26
N PHE A 260 -27.06 -4.66 0.40
CA PHE A 260 -25.72 -5.23 0.50
C PHE A 260 -25.18 -5.59 -0.89
N GLU A 261 -23.86 -5.65 -0.97
CA GLU A 261 -23.10 -5.80 -2.21
C GLU A 261 -23.18 -7.23 -2.76
N THR A 262 -22.87 -7.38 -4.06
CA THR A 262 -22.90 -8.67 -4.74
C THR A 262 -22.01 -9.70 -4.03
N GLY A 263 -22.59 -10.86 -3.70
CA GLY A 263 -21.92 -11.96 -3.00
C GLY A 263 -22.28 -12.06 -1.51
N TRP A 264 -22.78 -10.97 -0.91
CA TRP A 264 -23.39 -11.01 0.41
C TRP A 264 -24.85 -11.45 0.32
N GLN A 265 -25.31 -12.17 1.34
CA GLN A 265 -26.71 -12.56 1.51
C GLN A 265 -27.06 -12.63 3.01
N ALA A 266 -28.36 -12.71 3.32
CA ALA A 266 -28.77 -12.92 4.70
C ALA A 266 -28.33 -14.33 5.16
N ILE A 267 -27.90 -14.46 6.41
CA ILE A 267 -27.43 -15.77 6.91
C ILE A 267 -28.58 -16.78 6.93
N GLU A 268 -29.80 -16.30 7.11
CA GLU A 268 -31.03 -17.07 7.09
C GLU A 268 -31.30 -17.69 5.70
N ASP A 269 -30.77 -17.13 4.62
CA ASP A 269 -30.93 -17.67 3.26
C ASP A 269 -30.08 -18.93 3.06
N LEU A 270 -28.92 -19.04 3.75
CA LEU A 270 -28.05 -20.22 3.70
C LEU A 270 -28.44 -21.30 4.72
N PHE A 271 -28.88 -20.90 5.92
CA PHE A 271 -29.07 -21.82 7.05
C PHE A 271 -30.53 -21.99 7.50
N GLY A 272 -31.48 -21.29 6.87
CA GLY A 272 -32.88 -21.26 7.29
C GLY A 272 -33.12 -20.45 8.58
N THR A 273 -34.37 -20.43 9.04
CA THR A 273 -34.81 -19.64 10.21
C THR A 273 -34.42 -20.26 11.57
N GLN A 274 -33.86 -21.47 11.56
CA GLN A 274 -33.33 -22.16 12.74
C GLN A 274 -31.92 -22.68 12.42
N PRO A 275 -30.87 -21.86 12.58
CA PRO A 275 -29.52 -22.33 12.39
C PRO A 275 -29.19 -23.36 13.50
N ASP A 276 -28.47 -24.42 13.11
CA ASP A 276 -28.03 -25.49 14.00
C ASP A 276 -27.30 -24.94 15.25
N LEU A 277 -27.35 -25.64 16.37
CA LEU A 277 -26.77 -25.22 17.67
C LEU A 277 -25.28 -24.81 17.59
N ALA A 278 -24.55 -25.24 16.55
CA ALA A 278 -23.17 -24.88 16.25
C ALA A 278 -22.98 -23.41 15.80
N PHE A 279 -24.04 -22.75 15.34
CA PHE A 279 -24.04 -21.37 14.84
C PHE A 279 -24.73 -20.39 15.81
N ASN A 280 -25.12 -20.85 17.00
CA ASN A 280 -25.68 -20.00 18.02
C ASN A 280 -24.58 -19.15 18.66
N PHE A 281 -24.49 -17.91 18.19
CA PHE A 281 -23.82 -16.82 18.88
C PHE A 281 -24.48 -16.63 20.24
N ARG A 282 -23.96 -17.27 21.30
CA ARG A 282 -24.46 -17.06 22.66
C ARG A 282 -24.16 -15.62 23.10
N GLY A 283 -25.11 -14.74 22.86
CA GLY A 283 -25.26 -13.43 23.49
C GLY A 283 -26.68 -13.34 24.04
N SER A 284 -26.82 -13.53 25.35
CA SER A 284 -28.06 -13.22 26.05
C SER A 284 -28.18 -11.71 26.16
N ASP A 285 -28.96 -11.08 25.28
CA ASP A 285 -29.72 -9.87 25.59
C ASP A 285 -30.65 -9.53 24.42
N THR A 286 -31.94 -9.82 24.64
CA THR A 286 -33.05 -9.74 23.67
C THR A 286 -33.51 -8.31 23.32
N THR A 287 -32.62 -7.32 23.37
CA THR A 287 -32.98 -5.89 23.20
C THR A 287 -32.21 -5.15 22.09
N LEU A 288 -31.23 -5.76 21.44
CA LEU A 288 -30.45 -5.12 20.37
C LEU A 288 -30.92 -5.58 18.98
N THR A 289 -31.12 -4.62 18.07
CA THR A 289 -31.27 -4.91 16.65
C THR A 289 -29.96 -5.50 16.14
N GLN A 290 -29.99 -6.72 15.62
CA GLN A 290 -28.83 -7.43 15.06
C GLN A 290 -29.00 -7.61 13.55
N VAL A 291 -27.91 -7.45 12.80
CA VAL A 291 -27.85 -7.79 11.38
C VAL A 291 -26.73 -8.80 11.17
N ARG A 292 -27.03 -9.87 10.43
CA ARG A 292 -26.08 -10.94 10.09
C ARG A 292 -26.05 -11.12 8.59
N ARG A 293 -24.85 -11.09 8.02
CA ARG A 293 -24.64 -11.38 6.61
C ARG A 293 -23.53 -12.39 6.43
N VAL A 294 -23.64 -13.13 5.35
CA VAL A 294 -22.70 -14.18 4.99
C VAL A 294 -22.30 -14.04 3.53
N LYS A 295 -21.04 -14.33 3.26
CA LYS A 295 -20.47 -14.41 1.92
C LYS A 295 -19.72 -15.71 1.75
N GLN A 296 -19.99 -16.41 0.67
CA GLN A 296 -19.20 -17.57 0.25
C GLN A 296 -17.92 -17.07 -0.40
N ILE A 297 -16.77 -17.56 0.07
CA ILE A 297 -15.46 -17.21 -0.46
C ILE A 297 -14.72 -18.49 -0.87
N GLN A 298 -14.08 -18.45 -2.03
CA GLN A 298 -13.29 -19.55 -2.57
C GLN A 298 -11.87 -19.06 -2.81
N LEU A 299 -10.91 -19.50 -1.99
CA LEU A 299 -9.51 -19.03 -2.04
C LEU A 299 -8.78 -19.51 -3.31
N ASN A 300 -8.88 -20.79 -3.62
CA ASN A 300 -8.36 -21.41 -4.84
C ASN A 300 -9.24 -22.62 -5.21
N ALA A 301 -8.98 -23.30 -6.33
CA ALA A 301 -9.79 -24.44 -6.75
C ALA A 301 -9.60 -25.72 -5.92
N GLU A 302 -8.56 -25.79 -5.07
CA GLU A 302 -8.17 -26.99 -4.32
C GLU A 302 -8.69 -26.99 -2.87
N LEU A 303 -8.97 -25.80 -2.32
CA LEU A 303 -9.55 -25.63 -0.99
C LEU A 303 -11.07 -25.71 -1.02
N PRO A 304 -11.74 -26.14 0.06
CA PRO A 304 -13.19 -26.04 0.17
C PRO A 304 -13.61 -24.56 0.22
N THR A 305 -14.81 -24.25 -0.27
CA THR A 305 -15.43 -22.95 -0.06
C THR A 305 -15.55 -22.67 1.44
N LEU A 306 -15.35 -21.43 1.82
CA LEU A 306 -15.49 -20.94 3.18
C LEU A 306 -16.65 -19.96 3.26
N LEU A 307 -17.17 -19.75 4.46
CA LEU A 307 -18.20 -18.77 4.76
C LEU A 307 -17.62 -17.66 5.63
N LEU A 308 -17.53 -16.45 5.08
CA LEU A 308 -17.26 -15.24 5.84
C LEU A 308 -18.57 -14.71 6.41
N VAL A 309 -18.69 -14.72 7.73
CA VAL A 309 -19.86 -14.23 8.44
C VAL A 309 -19.51 -12.96 9.19
N ILE A 310 -20.33 -11.93 8.98
CA ILE A 310 -20.25 -10.67 9.72
C ILE A 310 -21.56 -10.42 10.44
N MET A 311 -21.45 -10.08 11.72
CA MET A 311 -22.57 -9.62 12.55
C MET A 311 -22.34 -8.21 13.05
N LEU A 312 -23.41 -7.41 13.01
CA LEU A 312 -23.47 -6.03 13.45
C LEU A 312 -24.47 -5.87 14.60
N GLU A 313 -24.06 -5.11 15.61
CA GLU A 313 -24.89 -4.63 16.72
C GLU A 313 -24.70 -3.12 16.88
N THR A 314 -25.79 -2.38 17.05
CA THR A 314 -25.73 -0.95 17.37
C THR A 314 -25.57 -0.74 18.88
N GLU A 315 -24.64 0.13 19.29
CA GLU A 315 -24.50 0.56 20.68
C GLU A 315 -25.18 1.90 20.96
N ALA A 316 -25.51 2.15 22.23
CA ALA A 316 -26.18 3.38 22.67
C ALA A 316 -25.35 4.67 22.43
N ASP A 317 -24.04 4.53 22.23
CA ASP A 317 -23.11 5.64 21.94
C ASP A 317 -22.91 5.89 20.44
N GLY A 318 -23.67 5.21 19.57
CA GLY A 318 -23.59 5.37 18.12
C GLY A 318 -22.48 4.57 17.45
N ARG A 319 -21.66 3.83 18.21
CA ARG A 319 -20.67 2.90 17.62
C ARG A 319 -21.34 1.61 17.17
N MET A 320 -20.76 1.01 16.13
CA MET A 320 -21.13 -0.32 15.67
C MET A 320 -20.18 -1.34 16.27
N ARG A 321 -20.74 -2.37 16.91
CA ARG A 321 -19.98 -3.55 17.34
C ARG A 321 -20.03 -4.59 16.23
N ILE A 322 -18.85 -5.06 15.84
CA ILE A 322 -18.65 -5.90 14.66
C ILE A 322 -18.02 -7.24 15.09
N TRP A 323 -18.62 -8.34 14.62
CA TRP A 323 -18.09 -9.70 14.77
C TRP A 323 -17.81 -10.29 13.41
N VAL A 324 -16.64 -10.88 13.24
CA VAL A 324 -16.18 -11.48 11.99
C VAL A 324 -15.74 -12.91 12.27
N GLN A 325 -16.32 -13.84 11.53
CA GLN A 325 -16.04 -15.28 11.63
C GLN A 325 -15.81 -15.88 10.26
N ILE A 326 -14.99 -16.93 10.23
CA ILE A 326 -14.91 -17.86 9.10
C ILE A 326 -15.43 -19.21 9.57
N LEU A 327 -16.34 -19.79 8.79
CA LEU A 327 -16.93 -21.11 8.97
C LEU A 327 -16.66 -21.97 7.72
N PRO A 328 -16.58 -23.30 7.87
CA PRO A 328 -16.60 -24.21 6.72
C PRO A 328 -17.97 -24.13 6.02
N GLN A 329 -18.01 -24.43 4.72
CA GLN A 329 -19.28 -24.57 4.00
C GLN A 329 -20.12 -25.73 4.57
N PRO A 330 -21.47 -25.66 4.54
CA PRO A 330 -22.33 -26.79 4.88
C PRO A 330 -21.90 -28.10 4.20
N GLY A 331 -21.66 -29.13 5.02
CA GLY A 331 -21.12 -30.43 4.59
C GLY A 331 -19.68 -30.69 5.05
N GLU A 332 -18.91 -29.63 5.32
CA GLU A 332 -17.54 -29.72 5.84
C GLU A 332 -17.50 -29.50 7.36
N THR A 333 -16.64 -30.25 8.06
CA THR A 333 -16.57 -30.21 9.55
C THR A 333 -15.47 -29.28 10.07
N TYR A 334 -14.36 -29.15 9.33
CA TYR A 334 -13.18 -28.41 9.77
C TYR A 334 -12.74 -27.42 8.69
N LEU A 335 -12.13 -26.33 9.15
CA LEU A 335 -11.45 -25.37 8.28
C LEU A 335 -10.14 -25.98 7.75
N PRO A 336 -9.67 -25.53 6.59
CA PRO A 336 -8.32 -25.85 6.13
C PRO A 336 -7.27 -25.50 7.18
N ALA A 337 -6.28 -26.37 7.34
CA ALA A 337 -5.16 -26.13 8.25
C ALA A 337 -4.40 -24.85 7.83
N ASN A 338 -3.94 -24.08 8.81
CA ASN A 338 -3.21 -22.82 8.61
C ASN A 338 -4.00 -21.69 7.93
N LEU A 339 -5.33 -21.80 7.83
CA LEU A 339 -6.16 -20.69 7.41
C LEU A 339 -6.02 -19.52 8.40
N LYS A 340 -5.73 -18.33 7.91
CA LYS A 340 -5.53 -17.12 8.68
C LYS A 340 -6.59 -16.08 8.34
N LEU A 341 -7.18 -15.46 9.35
CA LEU A 341 -8.10 -14.32 9.22
C LEU A 341 -7.49 -13.12 9.91
N GLU A 342 -7.38 -12.02 9.18
CA GLU A 342 -6.74 -10.78 9.65
C GLU A 342 -7.63 -9.58 9.42
N GLN A 343 -7.65 -8.67 10.40
CA GLN A 343 -8.17 -7.32 10.24
C GLN A 343 -6.98 -6.40 10.04
N LEU A 344 -7.02 -5.63 8.96
CA LEU A 344 -6.00 -4.66 8.58
C LEU A 344 -6.59 -3.25 8.62
N SER A 345 -5.76 -2.25 8.93
CA SER A 345 -6.06 -0.86 8.57
C SER A 345 -6.00 -0.68 7.05
N MET A 346 -6.49 0.46 6.54
CA MET A 346 -6.34 0.80 5.13
C MET A 346 -4.88 1.08 4.71
N THR A 347 -4.00 1.35 5.68
CA THR A 347 -2.54 1.46 5.49
C THR A 347 -1.83 0.10 5.45
N GLY A 348 -2.53 -1.00 5.78
CA GLY A 348 -2.00 -2.36 5.72
C GLY A 348 -1.55 -2.93 7.07
N ASP A 349 -1.62 -2.14 8.16
CA ASP A 349 -1.24 -2.58 9.50
C ASP A 349 -2.16 -3.68 10.02
N VAL A 350 -1.59 -4.76 10.55
CA VAL A 350 -2.36 -5.86 11.14
C VAL A 350 -2.90 -5.44 12.51
N LEU A 351 -4.20 -5.11 12.56
CA LEU A 351 -4.89 -4.75 13.79
C LEU A 351 -5.26 -5.99 14.62
N GLN A 352 -5.68 -7.06 13.95
CA GLN A 352 -5.99 -8.35 14.58
C GLN A 352 -5.68 -9.51 13.65
N SER A 353 -5.35 -10.67 14.22
CA SER A 353 -4.98 -11.87 13.46
C SER A 353 -5.36 -13.12 14.24
N VAL A 354 -5.92 -14.12 13.54
CA VAL A 354 -6.24 -15.45 14.10
C VAL A 354 -5.97 -16.52 13.06
N GLN A 355 -5.46 -17.67 13.50
CA GLN A 355 -5.13 -18.81 12.63
C GLN A 355 -5.88 -20.07 13.07
N ALA A 356 -6.35 -20.84 12.10
CA ALA A 356 -7.01 -22.13 12.30
C ALA A 356 -6.00 -23.22 12.65
N GLY A 357 -6.31 -24.01 13.67
CA GLY A 357 -5.65 -25.27 13.96
C GLY A 357 -6.27 -26.43 13.17
N GLU A 358 -5.67 -27.61 13.22
CA GLU A 358 -6.07 -28.78 12.43
C GLU A 358 -7.53 -29.24 12.66
N MET A 359 -8.08 -28.97 13.84
CA MET A 359 -9.44 -29.37 14.24
C MET A 359 -10.36 -28.15 14.46
N SER A 360 -9.97 -26.98 13.94
CA SER A 360 -10.78 -25.77 14.05
C SER A 360 -12.01 -25.86 13.15
N ASN A 361 -13.20 -25.87 13.74
CA ASN A 361 -14.47 -25.79 13.02
C ASN A 361 -14.95 -24.34 12.77
N TYR A 362 -14.25 -23.35 13.32
CA TYR A 362 -14.38 -21.93 12.99
C TYR A 362 -13.13 -21.16 13.46
N ILE A 363 -12.92 -19.96 12.93
CA ILE A 363 -12.01 -18.95 13.48
C ILE A 363 -12.73 -17.60 13.57
N GLN A 364 -12.34 -16.79 14.56
CA GLN A 364 -13.02 -15.52 14.85
C GLN A 364 -12.02 -14.47 15.34
N LEU A 365 -12.18 -13.24 14.86
CA LEU A 365 -11.50 -12.07 15.43
C LEU A 365 -12.06 -11.70 16.81
N ARG A 366 -11.28 -10.98 17.62
CA ARG A 366 -11.85 -10.38 18.82
C ARG A 366 -12.87 -9.34 18.39
N ARG A 367 -14.00 -9.34 19.09
CA ARG A 367 -15.09 -8.38 18.86
C ARG A 367 -14.52 -6.96 18.98
N PHE A 368 -14.81 -6.11 18.01
CA PHE A 368 -14.35 -4.73 18.01
C PHE A 368 -15.51 -3.76 17.81
N LYS A 369 -15.29 -2.52 18.21
CA LYS A 369 -16.24 -1.41 18.02
C LYS A 369 -15.62 -0.44 17.04
N SER A 370 -16.44 0.11 16.16
CA SER A 370 -16.01 1.07 15.17
C SER A 370 -17.00 2.22 15.03
N LEU A 371 -16.49 3.40 14.69
CA LEU A 371 -17.31 4.56 14.40
C LEU A 371 -17.81 4.50 12.95
N PRO A 372 -19.02 4.99 12.64
CA PRO A 372 -19.47 5.17 11.26
C PRO A 372 -18.45 5.96 10.44
N GLY A 373 -18.21 5.52 9.20
CA GLY A 373 -17.22 6.09 8.29
C GLY A 373 -15.78 5.59 8.49
N THR A 374 -15.53 4.73 9.47
CA THR A 374 -14.21 4.08 9.64
C THR A 374 -14.05 2.97 8.60
N GLU A 375 -12.92 2.94 7.92
CA GLU A 375 -12.58 1.91 6.93
C GLU A 375 -11.62 0.86 7.52
N PHE A 376 -11.80 -0.39 7.12
CA PHE A 376 -10.88 -1.48 7.44
C PHE A 376 -10.94 -2.56 6.35
N ARG A 377 -9.88 -3.37 6.30
CA ARG A 377 -9.78 -4.51 5.37
C ARG A 377 -9.79 -5.81 6.14
N LEU A 378 -10.52 -6.81 5.64
CA LEU A 378 -10.38 -8.19 6.09
C LEU A 378 -9.56 -8.96 5.07
N LYS A 379 -8.58 -9.74 5.54
CA LYS A 379 -7.79 -10.66 4.72
C LYS A 379 -7.98 -12.08 5.22
N VAL A 380 -8.30 -12.99 4.31
CA VAL A 380 -8.36 -14.43 4.55
C VAL A 380 -7.26 -15.06 3.73
N ALA A 381 -6.33 -15.77 4.37
CA ALA A 381 -5.14 -16.31 3.72
C ALA A 381 -4.92 -17.78 4.08
N SER A 382 -4.34 -18.55 3.16
CA SER A 382 -3.86 -19.92 3.37
C SER A 382 -2.59 -20.11 2.56
N SER A 383 -1.48 -20.47 3.22
CA SER A 383 -0.12 -20.76 2.68
C SER A 383 0.38 -19.89 1.51
N ASP A 384 -0.19 -20.04 0.32
CA ASP A 384 0.20 -19.43 -0.95
C ASP A 384 -0.89 -18.54 -1.60
N THR A 385 -2.09 -18.46 -1.02
CA THR A 385 -3.22 -17.70 -1.57
C THR A 385 -3.92 -16.85 -0.50
N PHE A 386 -4.52 -15.74 -0.91
CA PHE A 386 -5.36 -14.93 -0.04
C PHE A 386 -6.46 -14.21 -0.83
N ILE A 387 -7.50 -13.81 -0.10
CA ILE A 387 -8.52 -12.87 -0.56
C ILE A 387 -8.61 -11.75 0.46
N SER A 388 -8.83 -10.53 -0.03
CA SER A 388 -9.13 -9.37 0.81
C SER A 388 -10.42 -8.69 0.41
N GLU A 389 -11.09 -8.08 1.38
CA GLU A 389 -12.30 -7.29 1.17
C GLU A 389 -12.28 -6.05 2.06
N ASP A 390 -12.66 -4.92 1.47
CA ASP A 390 -12.68 -3.61 2.13
C ASP A 390 -14.08 -3.33 2.66
N PHE A 391 -14.14 -2.72 3.85
CA PHE A 391 -15.38 -2.39 4.54
C PHE A 391 -15.35 -0.94 5.00
N ILE A 392 -16.50 -0.30 4.91
CA ILE A 392 -16.77 0.98 5.56
C ILE A 392 -17.91 0.78 6.56
N VAL A 393 -17.69 1.24 7.79
CA VAL A 393 -18.63 1.08 8.91
C VAL A 393 -19.82 2.00 8.75
#